data_AF-A0A9D5NJ70-F1
#
_entry.id   AF-A0A9D5NJ70-F1
#
_cell.length_a   1.000
_cell.length_b   1.000
_cell.length_c   1.000
_cell.angle_alpha   90.00
_cell.angle_beta   90.00
_cell.angle_gamma   90.00
#
_symmetry.space_group_name_H-M   'P 1'
#
loop_
_entity.id
_entity.type
_entity.pdbx_description
1 polymer ?
#
loop_
_entity_poly.entity_id
_entity_poly.type
_entity_poly.pdbx_seq_one_letter_code
_entity_poly.pdbx_strand_id
1 'polypeptide(L)' 'MKEENKHLINKLFHNKTIRTIWDKNEDKYYISVVDIVGALTESKDARHYWNVLKSRLSKRSK' A
#
# COMPACT_ATOMS: atom_id res chain seq x y z
N MET A 1 -20.89 -3.90 -13.01
CA MET A 1 -21.40 -4.37 -11.70
C MET A 1 -20.33 -4.76 -10.66
N LYS A 2 -19.02 -4.50 -10.83
CA LYS A 2 -18.01 -4.74 -9.76
C LYS A 2 -17.36 -3.47 -9.20
N GLU A 3 -17.42 -2.35 -9.90
CA GLU A 3 -16.70 -1.11 -9.54
C GLU A 3 -17.47 -0.17 -8.62
N GLU A 4 -18.81 -0.26 -8.55
CA GLU A 4 -19.64 0.64 -7.72
C GLU A 4 -19.46 0.45 -6.20
N ASN A 5 -18.88 -0.67 -5.77
CA ASN A 5 -18.75 -1.02 -4.36
C ASN A 5 -17.40 -0.65 -3.75
N LYS A 6 -16.49 -0.07 -4.55
CA LYS A 6 -15.17 0.38 -4.10
C LYS A 6 -15.12 1.89 -3.96
N HIS A 7 -14.79 2.37 -2.76
CA HIS A 7 -14.74 3.78 -2.42
C HIS A 7 -13.29 4.19 -2.16
N LEU A 8 -12.80 5.21 -2.87
CA LEU A 8 -11.46 5.75 -2.62
C LEU A 8 -11.47 6.58 -1.32
N ILE A 9 -10.52 6.30 -0.44
CA ILE A 9 -10.35 7.00 0.83
C ILE A 9 -8.93 7.54 0.90
N ASN A 10 -8.82 8.82 1.21
CA ASN A 10 -7.55 9.47 1.49
C ASN A 10 -7.29 9.41 2.99
N LYS A 11 -6.38 8.54 3.44
CA LYS A 11 -5.90 8.53 4.83
C LYS A 11 -4.51 9.16 4.90
N LEU A 12 -4.22 9.88 5.99
CA LEU A 12 -2.92 10.50 6.24
C LEU A 12 -2.08 9.61 7.18
N PHE A 13 -0.80 9.46 6.85
CA PHE A 13 0.19 8.78 7.68
C PHE A 13 1.56 9.41 7.47
N HIS A 14 2.28 9.78 8.54
CA HIS A 14 3.55 10.51 8.46
C HIS A 14 3.49 11.73 7.52
N ASN A 15 2.40 12.50 7.59
CA ASN A 15 2.15 13.66 6.73
C ASN A 15 2.14 13.35 5.22
N LYS A 16 1.96 12.08 4.84
CA LYS A 16 1.78 11.64 3.46
C LYS A 16 0.41 11.00 3.28
N THR A 17 -0.19 11.21 2.12
CA THR A 17 -1.45 10.57 1.74
C THR A 17 -1.20 9.12 1.35
N ILE A 18 -1.95 8.21 1.95
CA ILE A 18 -1.92 6.78 1.66
C ILE A 18 -3.18 6.41 0.88
N ARG A 19 -2.99 5.87 -0.33
CA ARG A 19 -4.12 5.38 -1.14
C ARG A 19 -4.77 4.21 -0.43
N THR A 20 -6.04 4.39 -0.10
CA THR A 20 -6.87 3.39 0.56
C THR A 20 -8.14 3.20 -0.24
N ILE A 21 -8.57 1.96 -0.41
CA ILE A 21 -9.86 1.61 -1.03
C ILE A 21 -10.68 0.89 0.02
N TRP A 22 -11.90 1.35 0.24
CA TRP A 22 -12.91 0.62 0.99
C TRP A 22 -13.74 -0.24 0.04
N ASP A 23 -13.75 -1.55 0.23
CA ASP A 23 -14.61 -2.47 -0.51
C ASP A 23 -15.80 -2.85 0.35
N LYS A 24 -16.99 -2.38 -0.04
CA LYS A 24 -18.24 -2.65 0.67
C LYS A 24 -18.66 -4.12 0.64
N ASN A 25 -18.24 -4.89 -0.37
CA ASN A 25 -18.64 -6.30 -0.48
C ASN A 25 -17.86 -7.18 0.49
N GLU A 26 -16.57 -6.89 0.64
CA GLU A 26 -15.69 -7.65 1.52
C GLU A 26 -15.62 -7.07 2.95
N ASP A 27 -16.20 -5.89 3.17
CA ASP A 27 -16.08 -5.12 4.42
C ASP A 27 -14.60 -4.91 4.81
N LYS A 28 -13.76 -4.59 3.81
CA LYS A 28 -12.31 -4.50 3.96
C LYS A 28 -11.71 -3.23 3.38
N TYR A 29 -10.61 -2.80 4.01
CA TYR A 29 -9.74 -1.76 3.49
C TYR A 29 -8.54 -2.37 2.76
N TYR A 30 -8.32 -1.94 1.52
CA TYR A 30 -7.09 -2.20 0.77
C TYR A 30 -6.20 -0.99 0.82
N ILE A 31 -4.96 -1.18 1.25
CA ILE A 31 -4.00 -0.10 1.46
C ILE A 31 -2.81 -0.27 0.51
N SER A 32 -2.34 0.83 -0.08
CA SER A 32 -1.14 0.81 -0.92
C SER A 32 0.13 0.56 -0.10
N VAL A 33 0.72 -0.62 -0.26
CA VAL A 33 2.01 -0.97 0.37
C VAL A 33 3.13 -0.04 -0.08
N VAL A 34 3.14 0.39 -1.35
CA VAL A 34 4.16 1.30 -1.88
C VAL A 34 4.10 2.66 -1.18
N ASP A 35 2.91 3.15 -0.87
CA ASP A 35 2.73 4.44 -0.20
C ASP A 35 3.20 4.34 1.27
N ILE A 36 2.91 3.23 1.95
CA ILE A 36 3.43 2.95 3.30
C ILE A 36 4.96 2.91 3.30
N VAL A 37 5.55 2.14 2.38
CA VAL A 37 7.02 2.06 2.25
C VAL A 37 7.61 3.43 2.00
N GLY A 38 7.02 4.23 1.11
CA GLY A 38 7.49 5.59 0.83
C GLY A 38 7.32 6.56 2.01
N ALA A 39 6.29 6.37 2.82
CA ALA A 39 6.10 7.14 4.05
C ALA A 39 7.13 6.79 5.13
N LEU A 40 7.45 5.52 5.31
CA LEU A 40 8.39 5.06 6.34
C LEU A 40 9.86 5.22 5.98
N THR A 41 10.19 5.08 4.70
CA THR A 41 11.60 5.06 4.25
C THR A 41 12.06 6.39 3.68
N GLU A 42 11.13 7.32 3.42
CA GLU A 42 11.37 8.57 2.69
C GLU A 42 12.05 8.38 1.32
N SER A 43 12.04 7.15 0.79
CA SER A 43 12.64 6.83 -0.50
C SER A 43 11.95 7.59 -1.63
N LYS A 44 12.75 8.22 -2.49
CA LYS A 44 12.29 8.82 -3.75
C LYS A 44 11.73 7.76 -4.71
N ASP A 45 12.19 6.52 -4.61
CA ASP A 45 11.68 5.36 -5.35
C ASP A 45 11.23 4.25 -4.39
N ALA A 46 10.07 4.46 -3.78
CA ALA A 46 9.47 3.51 -2.85
C ALA A 46 9.09 2.17 -3.51
N ARG A 47 8.80 2.15 -4.81
CA ARG A 47 8.44 0.93 -5.55
C ARG A 47 9.65 0.03 -5.72
N HIS A 48 10.79 0.60 -6.14
CA HIS A 48 12.04 -0.16 -6.21
C HIS A 48 12.46 -0.67 -4.83
N TYR A 49 12.37 0.17 -3.80
CA TYR A 49 12.63 -0.24 -2.42
C TYR A 49 11.80 -1.45 -2.02
N TRP A 50 10.48 -1.40 -2.25
CA TRP A 50 9.56 -2.51 -1.96
C TRP A 50 9.95 -3.80 -2.69
N ASN A 51 10.30 -3.72 -3.99
CA ASN A 51 10.72 -4.89 -4.77
C ASN A 51 11.96 -5.57 -4.19
N VAL A 52 12.97 -4.76 -3.81
CA VAL A 52 14.20 -5.26 -3.17
C VAL A 52 13.89 -5.87 -1.80
N LEU A 53 13.08 -5.20 -0.98
CA LEU A 53 12.66 -5.71 0.33
C LEU A 53 11.94 -7.05 0.20
N LYS A 54 10.96 -7.15 -0.70
CA LYS A 54 10.22 -8.40 -0.96
C LYS A 54 11.16 -9.53 -1.41
N SER A 55 12.10 -9.24 -2.32
CA SER A 55 13.09 -10.22 -2.76
C SER A 55 13.95 -10.74 -1.60
N ARG A 56 14.42 -9.85 -0.72
CA ARG A 56 15.23 -10.22 0.46
C ARG A 56 14.44 -11.08 1.44
N LEU A 57 13.17 -10.74 1.70
CA LEU A 57 12.29 -11.52 2.59
C LEU A 57 12.03 -12.92 2.03
N SER A 58 11.73 -13.05 0.73
CA SER A 58 11.50 -14.36 0.09
C SER A 58 12.75 -15.24 0.02
N LYS A 59 13.95 -14.64 -0.03
CA LYS A 59 15.21 -15.40 0.04
C LYS A 59 15.50 -15.91 1.45
N ARG A 60 15.14 -15.14 2.49
CA ARG A 60 15.34 -15.52 3.89
C ARG A 60 14.34 -16.56 4.40
N SER A 61 13.16 -16.64 3.77
CA SER A 61 12.14 -17.65 4.09
C SER A 61 12.37 -19.00 3.39
N LYS A 62 13.47 -19.16 2.67
CA LYS A 62 13.94 -20.43 2.09
C LYS A 62 15.09 -20.94 2.94
#